data_AF-A0A8T0E651-F1
#
_entry.id   AF-A0A8T0E651-F1
#
_cell.length_a   1.000
_cell.length_b   1.000
_cell.length_c   1.000
_cell.angle_alpha   90.00
_cell.angle_beta   90.00
_cell.angle_gamma   90.00
#
_symmetry.space_group_name_H-M   'P 1'
#
loop_
_entity.id
_entity.type
_entity.pdbx_description
1 polymer ?
#
loop_
_entity_poly.entity_id
_entity_poly.type
_entity_poly.pdbx_seq_one_letter_code
_entity_poly.pdbx_strand_id
1 'polypeptide(L)'
;MFYCFICIQAEKKFICQLGAFIEDPDGSNALLIDSGRTREDLDACDEENQKKCMQTVETQVIEGTGNGNFSLSVDKEEYTIGDVLCDKADAVQENIRNKIVQIYWRLCDSKWERTSFKMPEPLCCEDGLYVPCNKLSS
;
A
#
# COMPACT_ATOMS: atom_id res chain seq x y z
N MET A 1 12.93 4.17 -51.97
CA MET A 1 11.47 4.39 -51.95
C MET A 1 10.93 3.53 -50.82
N PHE A 2 10.39 4.16 -49.76
CA PHE A 2 9.70 3.56 -48.59
C PHE A 2 10.54 2.56 -47.75
N TYR A 3 10.61 2.65 -46.41
CA TYR A 3 9.48 2.63 -45.48
C TYR A 3 9.69 3.51 -44.25
N CYS A 4 8.59 4.14 -43.87
CA CYS A 4 8.35 4.93 -42.67
C CYS A 4 8.52 4.07 -41.41
N PHE A 5 9.51 4.36 -40.57
CA PHE A 5 9.53 3.86 -39.18
C PHE A 5 8.72 4.85 -38.34
N ILE A 6 7.44 4.54 -38.19
CA ILE A 6 6.57 5.17 -37.19
C ILE A 6 7.22 4.89 -35.83
N CYS A 7 7.82 5.90 -35.23
CA CYS A 7 8.11 5.88 -33.80
C CYS A 7 6.74 5.89 -33.11
N ILE A 8 6.26 4.71 -32.72
CA ILE A 8 5.20 4.59 -31.72
C ILE A 8 5.82 5.15 -30.43
N GLN A 9 5.63 6.45 -30.20
CA GLN A 9 5.81 7.00 -28.86
C GLN A 9 4.72 6.34 -28.02
N ALA A 10 5.09 5.29 -27.28
CA ALA A 10 4.26 4.81 -26.20
C ALA A 10 3.98 6.03 -25.31
N GLU A 11 2.72 6.44 -25.22
CA GLU A 11 2.30 7.51 -24.32
C GLU A 11 2.85 7.16 -22.94
N LYS A 12 3.69 8.05 -22.40
CA LYS A 12 4.36 7.83 -21.12
C LYS A 12 3.30 7.94 -20.03
N LYS A 13 2.55 6.87 -19.79
CA LYS A 13 1.56 6.80 -18.72
C LYS A 13 2.28 6.98 -17.38
N PHE A 14 1.86 7.96 -16.61
CA PHE A 14 2.41 8.23 -15.31
C PHE A 14 1.65 7.44 -14.27
N ILE A 15 2.39 6.68 -13.46
CA ILE A 15 1.79 5.70 -12.56
C ILE A 15 1.68 6.34 -11.18
N CYS A 16 0.44 6.54 -10.73
CA CYS A 16 0.15 6.76 -9.32
C CYS A 16 0.28 5.43 -8.58
N GLN A 17 1.19 5.38 -7.61
CA GLN A 17 1.47 4.19 -6.83
C GLN A 17 1.03 4.37 -5.39
N LEU A 18 0.57 3.27 -4.80
CA LEU A 18 0.35 3.14 -3.37
C LEU A 18 1.34 2.13 -2.79
N GLY A 19 1.70 2.31 -1.53
CA GLY A 19 2.53 1.39 -0.78
C GLY A 19 2.02 1.24 0.64
N ALA A 20 1.98 0.00 1.13
CA ALA A 20 1.79 -0.29 2.54
C ALA A 20 3.17 -0.44 3.18
N PHE A 21 3.38 0.31 4.27
CA PHE A 21 4.61 0.27 5.05
C PHE A 21 4.30 -0.16 6.48
N ILE A 22 5.19 -0.95 7.08
CA ILE A 22 5.21 -1.13 8.52
C ILE A 22 6.13 -0.09 9.16
N GLU A 23 5.71 0.47 10.28
CA GLU A 23 6.47 1.46 11.06
C GLU A 23 6.43 1.10 12.54
N ASP A 24 7.42 1.60 13.29
CA ASP A 24 7.32 1.63 14.75
C ASP A 24 6.19 2.59 15.21
N PRO A 25 5.67 2.45 16.45
CA PRO A 25 4.61 3.31 16.97
C PRO A 25 4.92 4.81 16.98
N ASP A 26 6.21 5.17 16.97
CA ASP A 26 6.68 6.56 16.87
C ASP A 26 6.77 7.07 15.42
N GLY A 27 6.41 6.23 14.45
CA GLY A 27 6.48 6.51 13.02
C GLY A 27 7.88 6.33 12.41
N SER A 28 8.85 5.80 13.15
CA SER A 28 10.18 5.52 12.63
C SER A 28 10.26 4.16 11.92
N ASN A 29 11.42 3.88 11.29
CA ASN A 29 11.76 2.60 10.67
C ASN A 29 10.71 2.10 9.67
N ALA A 30 10.27 2.98 8.77
CA ALA A 30 9.32 2.63 7.72
C ALA A 30 9.92 1.62 6.73
N LEU A 31 9.29 0.47 6.61
CA LEU A 31 9.66 -0.60 5.67
C LEU A 31 8.48 -0.91 4.75
N LEU A 32 8.72 -0.84 3.43
CA LEU A 32 7.72 -1.18 2.42
C LEU A 32 7.44 -2.68 2.46
N ILE A 33 6.19 -3.07 2.66
CA ILE A 33 5.77 -4.48 2.68
C ILE A 33 4.97 -4.88 1.43
N ASP A 34 4.20 -3.94 0.86
CA ASP A 34 3.46 -4.18 -0.38
C ASP A 34 3.32 -2.90 -1.20
N SER A 35 3.24 -3.02 -2.52
CA SER A 35 3.05 -1.87 -3.40
C SER A 35 2.20 -2.20 -4.62
N GLY A 36 1.38 -1.24 -5.01
CA GLY A 36 0.46 -1.37 -6.12
C GLY A 36 0.39 -0.10 -6.97
N ARG A 37 -0.59 -0.10 -7.87
CA ARG A 37 -0.93 1.03 -8.72
C ARG A 37 -2.40 1.35 -8.50
N THR A 38 -2.74 2.63 -8.48
CA THR A 38 -4.15 3.00 -8.43
C THR A 38 -4.83 2.67 -9.75
N ARG A 39 -6.17 2.61 -9.73
CA ARG A 39 -6.99 2.42 -10.94
C ARG A 39 -7.02 3.62 -11.90
N GLU A 40 -6.37 4.73 -11.55
CA GLU A 40 -6.39 5.96 -12.36
C GLU A 40 -5.16 6.07 -13.25
N ASP A 41 -5.41 6.33 -14.54
CA ASP A 41 -4.36 6.71 -15.49
C ASP A 41 -4.13 8.23 -15.38
N LEU A 42 -2.90 8.64 -15.04
CA LEU A 42 -2.50 10.05 -15.01
C LEU A 42 -1.59 10.37 -16.19
N ASP A 43 -1.76 11.57 -16.73
CA ASP A 43 -1.15 12.07 -17.97
C ASP A 43 0.06 12.99 -17.73
N ALA A 44 0.27 13.44 -16.50
CA ALA A 44 1.41 14.29 -16.11
C ALA A 44 1.81 14.16 -14.64
N CYS A 45 3.01 14.65 -14.31
CA CYS A 45 3.58 14.72 -12.95
C CYS A 45 3.47 16.12 -12.33
N ASP A 46 2.34 16.80 -12.53
CA ASP A 46 2.12 18.14 -12.00
C ASP A 46 1.43 18.10 -10.62
N GLU A 47 1.32 19.27 -10.00
CA GLU A 47 0.72 19.43 -8.67
C GLU A 47 -0.75 18.99 -8.64
N GLU A 48 -1.48 19.15 -9.74
CA GLU A 48 -2.88 18.73 -9.83
C GLU A 48 -2.99 17.20 -9.77
N ASN A 49 -2.18 16.51 -10.58
CA ASN A 49 -2.13 15.05 -10.62
C ASN A 49 -1.51 14.45 -9.36
N GLN A 50 -0.61 15.16 -8.68
CA GLN A 50 -0.13 14.77 -7.34
C GLN A 50 -1.28 14.75 -6.33
N LYS A 51 -2.10 15.81 -6.27
CA LYS A 51 -3.25 15.89 -5.37
C LYS A 51 -4.29 14.81 -5.68
N LYS A 52 -4.59 14.59 -6.96
CA LYS A 52 -5.47 13.49 -7.40
C LYS A 52 -4.91 12.14 -6.97
N CYS A 53 -3.63 11.88 -7.24
CA CYS A 53 -2.99 10.62 -6.87
C CYS A 53 -3.14 10.33 -5.37
N MET A 54 -2.80 11.30 -4.51
CA MET A 54 -2.96 11.16 -3.05
C MET A 54 -4.40 10.82 -2.65
N GLN A 55 -5.39 11.58 -3.14
CA GLN A 55 -6.81 11.39 -2.81
C GLN A 55 -7.32 10.02 -3.28
N THR A 56 -6.90 9.60 -4.47
CA THR A 56 -7.26 8.31 -5.06
C THR A 56 -6.66 7.15 -4.26
N VAL A 57 -5.40 7.26 -3.82
CA VAL A 57 -4.78 6.26 -2.94
C VAL A 57 -5.56 6.15 -1.63
N GLU A 58 -5.86 7.27 -0.96
CA GLU A 58 -6.62 7.25 0.29
C GLU A 58 -7.99 6.61 0.13
N THR A 59 -8.73 7.01 -0.91
CA THR A 59 -10.06 6.47 -1.20
C THR A 59 -10.00 4.96 -1.45
N GLN A 60 -9.09 4.51 -2.32
CA GLN A 60 -8.97 3.10 -2.67
C GLN A 60 -8.55 2.23 -1.48
N VAL A 61 -7.67 2.72 -0.61
CA VAL A 61 -7.29 1.93 0.57
C VAL A 61 -8.40 1.93 1.61
N ILE A 62 -9.09 3.05 1.86
CA ILE A 62 -10.24 3.07 2.77
C ILE A 62 -11.31 2.09 2.30
N GLU A 63 -11.68 2.13 1.02
CA GLU A 63 -12.68 1.22 0.46
C GLU A 63 -12.20 -0.23 0.45
N GLY A 64 -10.97 -0.47 -0.04
CA GLY A 64 -10.39 -1.80 -0.17
C GLY A 64 -10.14 -2.49 1.17
N THR A 65 -9.92 -1.72 2.25
CA THR A 65 -9.70 -2.25 3.59
C THR A 65 -10.91 -2.23 4.50
N GLY A 66 -12.08 -1.79 4.02
CA GLY A 66 -13.25 -1.58 4.87
C GLY A 66 -12.93 -0.64 6.03
N ASN A 67 -12.25 0.46 5.73
CA ASN A 67 -11.75 1.45 6.68
C ASN A 67 -10.72 0.88 7.69
N GLY A 68 -9.80 0.06 7.19
CA GLY A 68 -8.70 -0.51 7.96
C GLY A 68 -9.06 -1.71 8.83
N ASN A 69 -10.07 -2.49 8.43
CA ASN A 69 -10.47 -3.69 9.13
C ASN A 69 -9.58 -4.87 8.72
N PHE A 70 -8.63 -5.25 9.57
CA PHE A 70 -7.78 -6.43 9.33
C PHE A 70 -8.57 -7.73 9.18
N SER A 71 -9.74 -7.85 9.82
CA SER A 71 -10.56 -9.07 9.75
C SER A 71 -11.46 -9.11 8.51
N LEU A 72 -11.38 -8.12 7.62
CA LEU A 72 -12.12 -8.13 6.36
C LEU A 72 -11.58 -9.25 5.46
N SER A 73 -12.47 -10.14 5.01
CA SER A 73 -12.11 -11.20 4.07
C SER A 73 -11.78 -10.63 2.69
N VAL A 74 -10.65 -11.06 2.11
CA VAL A 74 -10.20 -10.59 0.79
C VAL A 74 -10.72 -11.42 -0.37
N ASP A 75 -11.17 -12.65 -0.13
CA ASP A 75 -11.71 -13.56 -1.15
C ASP A 75 -12.67 -14.60 -0.55
N LYS A 76 -13.15 -15.54 -1.39
CA LYS A 76 -13.94 -16.71 -0.97
C LYS A 76 -13.12 -17.76 -0.21
N GLU A 77 -11.80 -17.61 -0.20
CA GLU A 77 -10.88 -18.39 0.61
C GLU A 77 -10.66 -17.64 1.92
N GLU A 78 -10.52 -18.35 3.03
CA GLU A 78 -10.65 -17.88 4.43
C GLU A 78 -9.58 -16.87 4.90
N TYR A 79 -8.95 -16.12 3.99
CA TYR A 79 -7.94 -15.09 4.27
C TYR A 79 -8.54 -13.72 4.52
N THR A 80 -7.93 -13.02 5.46
CA THR A 80 -8.26 -11.64 5.81
C THR A 80 -7.19 -10.67 5.32
N ILE A 81 -7.50 -9.37 5.31
CA ILE A 81 -6.52 -8.32 5.00
C ILE A 81 -5.33 -8.37 5.94
N GLY A 82 -5.55 -8.67 7.22
CA GLY A 82 -4.48 -8.86 8.18
C GLY A 82 -3.54 -9.97 7.74
N ASP A 83 -4.06 -11.11 7.32
CA ASP A 83 -3.24 -12.26 6.89
C ASP A 83 -2.39 -11.91 5.66
N VAL A 84 -2.99 -11.21 4.69
CA VAL A 84 -2.25 -10.74 3.51
C VAL A 84 -1.11 -9.80 3.91
N LEU A 85 -1.37 -8.87 4.83
CA LEU A 85 -0.34 -7.93 5.29
C LEU A 85 0.73 -8.64 6.12
N CYS A 86 0.40 -9.68 6.89
CA CYS A 86 1.35 -10.48 7.63
C CYS A 86 2.27 -11.30 6.71
N ASP A 87 1.72 -11.98 5.70
CA ASP A 87 2.49 -12.66 4.66
C ASP A 87 3.52 -11.72 4.00
N LYS A 88 3.09 -10.50 3.67
CA LYS A 88 3.95 -9.49 3.06
C LYS A 88 4.98 -8.92 4.04
N ALA A 89 4.62 -8.73 5.29
CA ALA A 89 5.50 -8.17 6.31
C ALA A 89 6.59 -9.16 6.73
N ASP A 90 6.27 -10.46 6.86
CA ASP A 90 7.22 -11.51 7.21
C ASP A 90 8.32 -11.68 6.16
N ALA A 91 8.06 -11.34 4.89
CA ALA A 91 9.07 -11.31 3.84
C ALA A 91 10.14 -10.22 4.02
N VAL A 92 9.87 -9.21 4.86
CA VAL A 92 10.75 -8.05 5.07
C VAL A 92 11.31 -8.02 6.49
N GLN A 93 10.51 -8.41 7.49
CA GLN A 93 10.91 -8.46 8.88
C GLN A 93 10.15 -9.59 9.60
N GLU A 94 10.89 -10.53 10.18
CA GLU A 94 10.30 -11.58 11.02
C GLU A 94 9.74 -11.00 12.34
N ASN A 95 8.81 -11.73 12.95
CA ASN A 95 8.26 -11.43 14.28
C ASN A 95 7.61 -10.04 14.38
N ILE A 96 6.75 -9.71 13.41
CA ILE A 96 5.99 -8.46 13.41
C ILE A 96 5.12 -8.36 14.68
N ARG A 97 5.44 -7.39 15.54
CA ARG A 97 4.69 -7.10 16.76
C ARG A 97 4.53 -5.61 16.95
N ASN A 98 3.29 -5.19 17.19
CA ASN A 98 2.90 -3.80 17.47
C ASN A 98 3.38 -2.80 16.41
N LYS A 99 3.42 -3.20 15.14
CA LYS A 99 3.80 -2.32 14.03
C LYS A 99 2.58 -1.57 13.52
N ILE A 100 2.76 -0.33 13.10
CA ILE A 100 1.71 0.45 12.46
C ILE A 100 1.78 0.22 10.95
N VAL A 101 0.66 -0.13 10.31
CA VAL A 101 0.58 -0.17 8.85
C VAL A 101 0.18 1.22 8.35
N GLN A 102 1.14 1.94 7.79
CA GLN A 102 0.98 3.27 7.24
C GLN A 102 0.90 3.19 5.71
N ILE A 103 -0.02 3.95 5.12
CA ILE A 103 -0.13 4.02 3.66
C ILE A 103 0.66 5.21 3.15
N TYR A 104 1.35 4.95 2.04
CA TYR A 104 2.13 5.92 1.30
C TYR A 104 1.66 5.98 -0.15
N TRP A 105 1.94 7.11 -0.78
CA TRP A 105 1.72 7.32 -2.20
C TRP A 105 2.97 7.89 -2.86
N ARG A 106 3.09 7.71 -4.17
CA ARG A 106 4.06 8.44 -5.00
C ARG A 106 3.54 8.56 -6.42
N LEU A 107 4.01 9.60 -7.12
CA LEU A 107 3.72 9.82 -8.53
C LEU A 107 5.03 10.00 -9.30
N CYS A 108 5.16 9.36 -10.46
CA CYS A 108 6.30 9.55 -11.36
C CYS A 108 7.68 9.30 -10.71
N ASP A 109 7.80 8.23 -9.93
CA ASP A 109 9.03 7.88 -9.20
C ASP A 109 9.49 8.95 -8.20
N SER A 110 8.59 9.82 -7.74
CA SER A 110 8.83 10.69 -6.59
C SER A 110 9.18 9.87 -5.36
N LYS A 111 9.69 10.56 -4.33
CA LYS A 111 9.78 9.95 -3.01
C LYS A 111 8.40 9.53 -2.53
N TRP A 112 8.35 8.46 -1.75
CA TRP A 112 7.15 8.05 -1.04
C TRP A 112 6.76 9.12 -0.03
N GLU A 113 5.49 9.51 -0.06
CA GLU A 113 4.90 10.47 0.86
C GLU A 113 3.76 9.79 1.64
N ARG A 114 3.63 10.14 2.92
CA ARG A 114 2.58 9.58 3.77
C ARG A 114 1.21 10.09 3.31
N THR A 115 0.23 9.21 3.31
CA THR A 115 -1.18 9.64 3.33
C THR A 115 -1.60 9.95 4.76
N SER A 116 -2.79 10.52 4.93
CA SER A 116 -3.42 10.68 6.24
C SER A 116 -3.94 9.36 6.81
N PHE A 117 -4.08 8.33 5.97
CA PHE A 117 -4.62 7.03 6.35
C PHE A 117 -3.55 6.07 6.87
N LYS A 118 -3.86 5.43 8.00
CA LYS A 118 -3.15 4.29 8.55
C LYS A 118 -4.15 3.30 9.11
N MET A 119 -3.77 2.03 9.21
CA MET A 119 -4.62 1.04 9.86
C MET A 119 -4.87 1.47 11.32
N PRO A 120 -6.13 1.40 11.82
CA PRO A 120 -6.47 1.86 13.18
C PRO A 120 -5.82 1.02 14.28
N GLU A 121 -5.67 -0.29 14.03
CA GLU A 121 -5.05 -1.23 14.95
C GLU A 121 -3.61 -1.52 14.53
N PRO A 122 -2.71 -1.84 15.47
CA PRO A 122 -1.38 -2.31 15.12
C PRO A 122 -1.43 -3.74 14.54
N LEU A 123 -0.49 -4.03 13.64
CA LEU A 123 -0.27 -5.34 13.05
C LEU A 123 0.59 -6.20 13.99
N CYS A 124 0.11 -7.41 14.24
CA CYS A 124 0.85 -8.48 14.87
C CYS A 124 0.66 -9.77 14.09
N CYS A 125 1.75 -10.48 13.85
CA CYS A 125 1.76 -11.69 13.04
C CYS A 125 2.28 -12.87 13.86
N GLU A 126 1.62 -14.01 13.70
CA GLU A 126 2.01 -15.30 14.27
C GLU A 126 1.90 -16.35 13.15
N ASP A 127 3.01 -17.01 12.83
CA ASP A 127 3.12 -17.97 11.73
C ASP A 127 2.57 -17.44 10.38
N GLY A 128 2.85 -16.17 10.05
CA GLY A 128 2.38 -15.53 8.81
C GLY A 128 0.90 -15.10 8.82
N LEU A 129 0.17 -15.32 9.91
CA LEU A 129 -1.24 -14.98 10.04
C LEU A 129 -1.45 -13.81 11.00
N TYR A 130 -2.51 -13.04 10.77
CA TYR A 130 -2.85 -11.93 11.63
C TYR A 130 -3.46 -12.41 12.94
N VAL A 131 -2.97 -11.84 14.03
CA VAL A 131 -3.56 -11.98 15.36
C VAL A 131 -3.71 -10.62 16.03
N PRO A 132 -4.79 -10.36 16.77
CA PRO A 132 -4.90 -9.16 17.58
C PRO A 132 -3.73 -9.05 18.57
N CYS A 133 -3.01 -7.93 18.55
CA CYS A 133 -1.79 -7.75 19.35
C CYS A 133 -1.99 -7.95 20.86
N ASN A 134 -3.18 -7.67 21.39
CA ASN A 134 -3.52 -7.89 22.80
C ASN A 134 -3.60 -9.37 23.20
N LYS A 135 -3.60 -10.30 22.24
CA LYS A 135 -3.58 -11.76 22.50
C LYS A 135 -2.17 -12.32 22.62
N LEU A 136 -1.16 -11.62 22.10
CA LEU A 136 0.25 -12.05 22.14
C LEU A 136 0.97 -11.71 23.46
N SER A 137 0.30 -11.03 24.39
CA SER A 137 0.84 -10.64 25.70
C SER A 137 0.60 -11.68 26.81
N SER A 138 0.47 -12.97 26.47
CA SER A 138 0.39 -14.08 27.45
C SER A 138 1.72 -14.78 27.65
#